data_AF-A0A957UYE5-F1
#
_entry.id   AF-A0A957UYE5-F1
#
_cell.length_a   1.000
_cell.length_b   1.000
_cell.length_c   1.000
_cell.angle_alpha   90.00
_cell.angle_beta   90.00
_cell.angle_gamma   90.00
#
_symmetry.space_group_name_H-M   'P 1'
#
loop_
_entity.id
_entity.type
_entity.pdbx_description
1 polymer ?
#
loop_
_entity_poly.entity_id
_entity_poly.type
_entity_poly.pdbx_seq_one_letter_code
_entity_poly.pdbx_strand_id
1 'polypeptide(L)'
;MLRPRLPLEAVLHWDRYDSSGEKDALVDYDRAMVATGIYEGRQVPVPGQPDSVEDYGWQEHSARRVSQPHRIELRDVLEQQGFALR
;
A
#
# COMPACT_ATOMS: atom_id res chain seq x y z
N MET A 1 -0.61 -2.25 -20.01
CA MET A 1 -0.50 -1.29 -18.89
C MET A 1 0.67 -1.73 -18.01
N LEU A 2 1.66 -0.86 -17.82
CA LEU A 2 2.79 -1.13 -16.95
C LEU A 2 2.34 -1.05 -15.49
N ARG A 3 2.79 -1.98 -14.65
CA ARG A 3 2.59 -1.91 -13.19
C ARG A 3 3.96 -1.76 -12.55
N PRO A 4 4.40 -0.52 -12.25
CA PRO A 4 5.65 -0.29 -11.53
C PRO A 4 5.76 -1.13 -10.27
N ARG A 5 6.99 -1.33 -9.83
CA ARG A 5 7.31 -1.92 -8.53
C ARG A 5 8.08 -0.89 -7.73
N LEU A 6 8.12 -1.07 -6.41
CA LEU A 6 8.99 -0.29 -5.55
C LEU A 6 10.43 -0.35 -6.10
N PRO A 7 11.18 0.77 -6.04
CA PRO A 7 12.59 0.78 -6.36
C PRO A 7 13.34 -0.31 -5.59
N LEU A 8 14.39 -0.87 -6.18
CA LEU A 8 15.10 -2.01 -5.59
C LEU A 8 15.66 -1.65 -4.21
N GLU A 9 16.21 -0.46 -4.08
CA GLU A 9 16.76 0.10 -2.84
C GLU A 9 15.72 0.24 -1.71
N ALA A 10 14.43 0.35 -2.04
CA ALA A 10 13.36 0.39 -1.04
C ALA A 10 13.03 -1.00 -0.48
N VAL A 11 13.43 -2.08 -1.18
CA VAL A 11 13.08 -3.47 -0.85
C VAL A 11 14.29 -4.28 -0.40
N LEU A 12 15.45 -4.05 -1.03
CA LEU A 12 16.70 -4.74 -0.75
C LEU A 12 17.56 -3.88 0.19
N HIS A 13 17.74 -4.37 1.43
CA HIS A 13 18.60 -3.72 2.40
C HIS A 13 19.85 -4.57 2.64
N TRP A 14 21.01 -3.92 2.78
CA TRP A 14 22.29 -4.58 3.03
C TRP A 14 22.59 -4.62 4.52
N ASP A 15 22.99 -5.80 5.00
CA ASP A 15 23.38 -6.12 6.39
C ASP A 15 22.29 -5.97 7.47
N ARG A 16 21.47 -4.93 7.40
CA ARG A 16 20.41 -4.59 8.36
C ARG A 16 19.26 -3.89 7.66
N TYR A 17 18.10 -3.87 8.32
CA TYR A 17 16.99 -3.03 7.88
C TYR A 17 17.43 -1.56 7.84
N ASP A 18 17.19 -0.88 6.73
CA ASP A 18 17.56 0.52 6.50
C ASP A 18 16.36 1.29 5.94
N SER A 19 15.82 2.21 6.74
CA SER A 19 14.71 3.10 6.36
C SER A 19 15.14 4.51 5.98
N SER A 20 16.44 4.79 5.90
CA SER A 20 16.96 6.16 5.72
C SER A 20 16.50 6.82 4.41
N GLY A 21 16.28 6.04 3.34
CA GLY A 21 15.76 6.50 2.04
C GLY A 21 14.29 6.15 1.75
N GLU A 22 13.57 5.56 2.71
CA GLU A 22 12.24 4.98 2.47
C GLU A 22 11.23 6.04 2.00
N LYS A 23 11.22 7.21 2.66
CA LYS A 23 10.26 8.28 2.35
C LYS A 23 10.39 8.79 0.91
N ASP A 24 11.62 9.04 0.46
CA ASP A 24 11.87 9.56 -0.88
C ASP A 24 11.52 8.50 -1.94
N ALA A 25 11.92 7.24 -1.71
CA ALA A 25 11.56 6.14 -2.58
C ALA A 25 10.04 5.90 -2.68
N LEU A 26 9.31 6.07 -1.57
CA LEU A 26 7.85 5.99 -1.56
C LEU A 26 7.20 7.13 -2.34
N VAL A 27 7.71 8.36 -2.22
CA VAL A 27 7.21 9.51 -2.99
C VAL A 27 7.44 9.32 -4.49
N ASP A 28 8.63 8.88 -4.89
CA ASP A 28 8.93 8.64 -6.32
C ASP A 28 8.12 7.48 -6.90
N TYR A 29 7.95 6.41 -6.12
CA TYR A 29 7.10 5.30 -6.52
C TYR A 29 5.63 5.73 -6.65
N ASP A 30 5.13 6.57 -5.74
CA ASP A 30 3.77 7.07 -5.77
C ASP A 30 3.50 7.89 -7.04
N ARG A 31 4.42 8.81 -7.40
CA ARG A 31 4.37 9.56 -8.66
C ARG A 31 4.36 8.64 -9.88
N ALA A 32 5.22 7.62 -9.90
CA ALA A 32 5.27 6.65 -11.00
C ALA A 32 3.96 5.87 -11.13
N MET A 33 3.33 5.52 -10.01
CA MET A 33 2.04 4.82 -9.99
C MET A 33 0.89 5.72 -10.44
N VAL A 34 0.82 6.97 -9.99
CA VAL A 34 -0.16 7.97 -10.45
C VAL A 34 -0.08 8.16 -11.96
N ALA A 35 1.15 8.29 -12.51
CA ALA A 35 1.37 8.45 -13.94
C ALA A 35 0.87 7.27 -14.79
N THR A 36 0.65 6.08 -14.19
CA THR A 36 0.07 4.95 -14.92
C THR A 36 -1.45 5.02 -15.08
N GLY A 37 -2.15 5.86 -14.31
CA GLY A 37 -3.61 5.93 -14.29
C GLY A 37 -4.29 4.68 -13.68
N ILE A 38 -3.55 3.75 -13.07
CA ILE A 38 -4.10 2.46 -12.58
C ILE A 38 -5.16 2.60 -11.48
N TYR A 39 -5.18 3.75 -10.81
CA TYR A 39 -6.13 4.06 -9.76
C TYR A 39 -7.21 5.07 -10.18
N GLU A 40 -7.27 5.46 -11.46
CA GLU A 40 -8.38 6.26 -11.98
C GLU A 40 -9.73 5.59 -11.70
N GLY A 41 -10.69 6.38 -11.23
CA GLY A 41 -12.02 5.91 -10.82
C GLY A 41 -12.06 5.28 -9.43
N ARG A 42 -10.95 5.25 -8.69
CA ARG A 42 -10.88 4.76 -7.30
C ARG A 42 -10.69 5.87 -6.27
N GLN A 43 -10.61 7.12 -6.72
CA GLN A 43 -10.46 8.28 -5.86
C GLN A 43 -11.69 8.43 -4.93
N VAL A 44 -11.43 8.89 -3.71
CA VAL A 44 -12.46 9.17 -2.71
C VAL A 44 -12.40 10.67 -2.40
N PRO A 45 -13.54 11.37 -2.28
CA PRO A 45 -13.54 12.77 -1.88
C PRO A 45 -12.86 12.99 -0.53
N VAL A 46 -12.20 14.13 -0.39
CA VAL A 46 -11.59 14.55 0.87
C VAL A 46 -12.69 14.74 1.93
N PRO A 47 -12.51 14.22 3.16
CA PRO A 47 -13.48 14.43 4.23
C PRO A 47 -13.79 15.92 4.43
N GLY A 48 -15.06 16.31 4.26
CA GLY A 48 -15.50 17.70 4.38
C GLY A 48 -15.31 18.57 3.12
N GLN A 49 -14.79 18.01 2.02
CA GLN A 49 -14.64 18.69 0.72
C GLN A 49 -15.07 17.76 -0.43
N PRO A 50 -16.38 17.67 -0.73
CA PRO A 50 -16.91 16.70 -1.70
C PRO A 50 -16.43 16.93 -3.14
N ASP A 51 -16.04 18.16 -3.47
CA ASP A 51 -15.55 18.55 -4.80
C ASP A 51 -14.02 18.43 -4.94
N SER A 52 -13.33 17.98 -3.88
CA SER A 52 -11.89 17.78 -3.87
C SER A 52 -11.56 16.30 -3.74
N VAL A 53 -10.70 15.81 -4.62
CA VAL A 53 -10.11 14.48 -4.54
C VAL A 53 -8.62 14.64 -4.27
N GLU A 54 -8.09 13.87 -3.32
CA GLU A 54 -6.64 13.81 -3.09
C GLU A 54 -5.94 13.11 -4.27
N ASP A 55 -4.66 13.43 -4.46
CA ASP A 55 -3.79 12.67 -5.36
C ASP A 55 -3.78 11.21 -4.91
N TYR A 56 -4.39 10.34 -5.71
CA TYR A 56 -4.64 8.96 -5.34
C TYR A 56 -3.56 8.04 -5.94
N GLY A 57 -2.45 7.97 -5.23
CA GLY A 57 -1.33 7.08 -5.53
C GLY A 57 -1.40 5.73 -4.81
N TRP A 58 -0.30 4.99 -4.88
CA TRP A 58 -0.15 3.71 -4.19
C TRP A 58 -0.20 3.85 -2.66
N GLN A 59 0.35 4.95 -2.11
CA GLN A 59 0.35 5.19 -0.66
C GLN A 59 -1.06 5.34 -0.12
N GLU A 60 -1.88 6.21 -0.72
CA GLU A 60 -3.28 6.42 -0.31
C GLU A 60 -4.12 5.16 -0.54
N HIS A 61 -3.93 4.49 -1.69
CA HIS A 61 -4.60 3.21 -1.95
C HIS A 61 -4.27 2.16 -0.89
N SER A 62 -3.00 2.08 -0.48
CA SER A 62 -2.55 1.14 0.55
C SER A 62 -3.11 1.50 1.91
N ALA A 63 -3.06 2.78 2.31
CA ALA A 63 -3.62 3.29 3.57
C ALA A 63 -5.11 2.93 3.71
N ARG A 64 -5.91 3.13 2.65
CA ARG A 64 -7.33 2.77 2.64
C ARG A 64 -7.57 1.27 2.74
N ARG A 65 -6.73 0.45 2.09
CA ARG A 65 -6.86 -1.02 2.15
C ARG A 65 -6.52 -1.57 3.52
N VAL A 66 -5.54 -1.00 4.22
CA VAL A 66 -5.11 -1.47 5.54
C VAL A 66 -5.89 -0.83 6.69
N SER A 67 -6.57 0.30 6.47
CA SER A 67 -7.39 0.95 7.50
C SER A 67 -8.65 0.15 7.85
N GLN A 68 -9.09 -0.75 6.98
CA GLN A 68 -10.16 -1.71 7.27
C GLN A 68 -9.56 -3.10 7.49
N PRO A 69 -9.76 -3.72 8.67
CA PRO A 69 -9.32 -5.08 8.88
C PRO A 69 -10.14 -6.04 8.01
N HIS A 70 -9.44 -6.96 7.35
CA HIS A 70 -10.04 -7.99 6.51
C HIS A 70 -9.56 -9.37 6.96
N ARG A 71 -10.41 -10.40 6.82
CA ARG A 71 -10.10 -11.78 7.19
C ARG A 71 -9.67 -11.94 8.66
N ILE A 72 -10.41 -11.29 9.56
CA ILE A 72 -10.13 -11.31 11.00
C ILE A 72 -10.27 -12.70 11.62
N GLU A 73 -10.97 -13.60 10.94
CA GLU A 73 -11.19 -15.00 11.26
C GLU A 73 -10.04 -15.93 10.83
N LEU A 74 -9.01 -15.40 10.15
CA LEU A 74 -7.93 -16.23 9.58
C LEU A 74 -7.24 -17.10 10.62
N ARG A 75 -7.08 -16.60 11.85
CA ARG A 75 -6.53 -17.37 12.97
C ARG A 75 -7.35 -18.62 13.26
N ASP A 76 -8.66 -18.47 13.43
CA ASP A 76 -9.55 -19.58 13.77
C ASP A 76 -9.58 -20.63 12.65
N VAL A 77 -9.56 -20.16 11.39
CA VAL A 77 -9.45 -21.04 10.22
C VAL A 77 -8.16 -21.86 10.27
N LEU A 78 -7.02 -21.24 10.57
CA LEU A 78 -5.73 -21.95 10.67
C LEU A 78 -5.76 -23.00 11.78
N GLU A 79 -6.31 -22.68 12.94
CA GLU A 79 -6.44 -23.62 14.07
C GLU A 79 -7.34 -24.81 13.70
N GLN A 80 -8.48 -24.58 13.04
CA GLN A 80 -9.38 -25.65 12.57
C GLN A 80 -8.73 -26.57 11.53
N GLN A 81 -7.81 -26.05 10.71
CA GLN A 81 -7.05 -26.84 9.74
C GLN A 81 -5.86 -27.59 10.36
N GLY A 82 -5.64 -27.47 11.68
CA GLY A 82 -4.57 -28.15 12.38
C GLY A 82 -3.21 -27.45 12.32
N PHE A 83 -3.15 -26.18 11.89
CA PHE A 83 -1.93 -25.38 12.01
C PHE A 83 -1.79 -24.86 13.44
N ALA A 84 -0.69 -25.20 14.10
CA ALA A 84 -0.38 -24.66 15.43
C ALA A 84 0.23 -23.26 15.30
N LEU A 85 -0.40 -22.27 15.94
CA LEU A 85 0.21 -20.97 16.21
C LEU A 85 0.90 -21.08 17.57
N ARG A 86 2.23 -21.20 17.57
CA ARG A 86 3.05 -21.23 18.79
C ARG A 86 3.55 -19.84 19.13
#